data_AF-A0A7W1G028-F1
#
_entry.id   AF-A0A7W1G028-F1
#
_cell.length_a   1.000
_cell.length_b   1.000
_cell.length_c   1.000
_cell.angle_alpha   90.00
_cell.angle_beta   90.00
_cell.angle_gamma   90.00
#
_symmetry.space_group_name_H-M   'P 1'
#
loop_
_entity.id
_entity.type
_entity.pdbx_description
1 polymer ?
#
loop_
_entity_poly.entity_id
_entity_poly.type
_entity_poly.pdbx_seq_one_letter_code
_entity_poly.pdbx_strand_id
1 'polypeptide(L)'
;MKAYIVAGFRSAVGKANRGGFRFTRPDDLASDVIKHLMASVPNISHEQVDDLIVGNAMPEAEQGLNMGRLISLMAFNTDKVPGMIVNRYCSSGLESIAIASAKIHAGMAECIIAGGAESMSLIPMGGWRIVPHAGVALAHPDHYWGMGLTAEAVAKEYKVSREDQDAFSFNSHQKAFKAIKENKFKDEIVPVKVTETYYEENSSLEGRSGGVKKTRDFVVSADEGPRADTTMEALAKLKPVFDAKGSVTAGNSSQTSDGAAFVMVVSEKFMKENNLTPIA
;
A
#
# COMPACT_ATOMS: atom_id res chain seq x y z
N MET A 1 -7.13 25.70 -13.34
CA MET A 1 -6.68 24.85 -14.47
C MET A 1 -7.21 23.44 -14.26
N LYS A 2 -7.42 22.62 -15.30
CA LYS A 2 -7.80 21.20 -15.11
C LYS A 2 -6.56 20.36 -14.76
N ALA A 3 -6.76 19.31 -13.96
CA ALA A 3 -5.75 18.31 -13.63
C ALA A 3 -6.07 17.00 -14.35
N TYR A 4 -5.04 16.32 -14.84
CA TYR A 4 -5.13 15.06 -15.59
C TYR A 4 -4.17 14.04 -15.02
N ILE A 5 -4.54 12.75 -15.08
CA ILE A 5 -3.60 11.66 -14.81
C ILE A 5 -3.05 11.17 -16.15
N VAL A 6 -1.73 11.06 -16.26
CA VAL A 6 -1.05 10.66 -17.52
C VAL A 6 -0.34 9.31 -17.42
N ALA A 7 -0.03 8.85 -16.21
CA ALA A 7 0.57 7.55 -15.94
C ALA A 7 0.28 7.12 -14.50
N GLY A 8 0.25 5.81 -14.26
CA GLY A 8 0.02 5.25 -12.94
C GLY A 8 0.48 3.81 -12.85
N PHE A 9 1.18 3.49 -11.76
CA PHE A 9 1.74 2.16 -11.53
C PHE A 9 1.68 1.80 -10.04
N ARG A 10 1.74 0.51 -9.76
CA ARG A 10 1.81 -0.03 -8.41
C ARG A 10 2.79 -1.19 -8.33
N SER A 11 3.27 -1.50 -7.13
CA SER A 11 3.86 -2.81 -6.88
C SER A 11 2.77 -3.89 -6.94
N ALA A 12 3.19 -5.15 -6.98
CA ALA A 12 2.32 -6.21 -6.47
C ALA A 12 1.92 -5.92 -5.01
N VAL A 13 0.83 -6.53 -4.55
CA VAL A 13 0.44 -6.49 -3.14
C VAL A 13 0.98 -7.75 -2.46
N GLY A 14 1.97 -7.55 -1.60
CA GLY A 14 2.57 -8.61 -0.80
C GLY A 14 1.75 -8.89 0.46
N LYS A 15 1.78 -10.12 0.94
CA LYS A 15 1.12 -10.48 2.21
C LYS A 15 2.02 -10.12 3.40
N ALA A 16 1.51 -9.35 4.35
CA ALA A 16 2.33 -8.96 5.50
C ALA A 16 2.87 -10.17 6.28
N ASN A 17 4.10 -10.04 6.79
CA ASN A 17 4.88 -11.00 7.57
C ASN A 17 5.26 -12.33 6.89
N ARG A 18 4.68 -12.65 5.72
CA ARG A 18 4.86 -13.95 5.05
C ARG A 18 5.12 -13.84 3.55
N GLY A 19 4.82 -12.68 2.98
CA GLY A 19 4.95 -12.39 1.58
C GLY A 19 6.37 -12.05 1.15
N GLY A 20 6.52 -11.81 -0.15
CA GLY A 20 7.79 -11.46 -0.79
C GLY A 20 8.38 -10.14 -0.29
N PHE A 21 7.54 -9.19 0.14
CA PHE A 21 7.97 -7.87 0.60
C PHE A 21 8.20 -7.76 2.11
N ARG A 22 8.12 -8.86 2.87
CA ARG A 22 8.18 -8.81 4.35
C ARG A 22 9.44 -8.18 4.94
N PHE A 23 10.52 -8.12 4.17
CA PHE A 23 11.79 -7.50 4.56
C PHE A 23 12.17 -6.30 3.67
N THR A 24 11.27 -5.90 2.77
CA THR A 24 11.47 -4.75 1.88
C THR A 24 10.86 -3.52 2.53
N ARG A 25 11.63 -2.44 2.61
CA ARG A 25 11.11 -1.19 3.14
C ARG A 25 10.12 -0.54 2.17
N PRO A 26 9.10 0.17 2.66
CA PRO A 26 8.10 0.80 1.80
C PRO A 26 8.67 1.96 0.97
N ASP A 27 9.75 2.62 1.42
CA ASP A 27 10.45 3.64 0.64
C ASP A 27 11.23 3.05 -0.55
N ASP A 28 11.82 1.86 -0.40
CA ASP A 28 12.40 1.10 -1.52
C ASP A 28 11.31 0.73 -2.56
N LEU A 29 10.18 0.17 -2.10
CA LEU A 29 9.05 -0.17 -2.98
C LEU A 29 8.53 1.06 -3.74
N ALA A 30 8.34 2.18 -3.03
CA ALA A 30 7.89 3.42 -3.63
C ALA A 30 8.90 3.97 -4.62
N SER A 31 10.20 3.93 -4.29
CA SER A 31 11.27 4.38 -5.18
C SER A 31 11.27 3.61 -6.50
N ASP A 32 11.14 2.28 -6.44
CA ASP A 32 11.11 1.43 -7.65
C ASP A 32 9.87 1.70 -8.51
N VAL A 33 8.69 1.87 -7.89
CA VAL A 33 7.46 2.22 -8.61
C VAL A 33 7.57 3.58 -9.29
N ILE A 34 8.13 4.60 -8.59
CA ILE A 34 8.29 5.94 -9.15
C ILE A 34 9.34 5.97 -10.26
N LYS A 35 10.45 5.24 -10.12
CA LYS A 35 11.45 5.09 -11.20
C LYS A 35 10.84 4.47 -12.44
N HIS A 36 10.01 3.43 -12.27
CA HIS A 36 9.28 2.84 -13.40
C HIS A 36 8.29 3.82 -14.02
N LEU A 37 7.54 4.56 -13.20
CA LEU A 37 6.62 5.60 -13.65
C LEU A 37 7.36 6.66 -14.48
N MET A 38 8.49 7.20 -14.00
CA MET A 38 9.28 8.17 -14.76
C MET A 38 9.83 7.58 -16.06
N ALA A 39 10.26 6.30 -16.05
CA ALA A 39 10.70 5.62 -17.26
C ALA A 39 9.59 5.45 -18.31
N SER A 40 8.31 5.42 -17.90
CA SER A 40 7.16 5.35 -18.81
C SER A 40 6.87 6.69 -19.52
N VAL A 41 7.41 7.80 -19.01
CA VAL A 41 7.28 9.15 -19.56
C VAL A 41 8.65 9.79 -19.78
N PRO A 42 9.50 9.21 -20.65
CA PRO A 42 10.93 9.54 -20.76
C PRO A 42 11.23 10.97 -21.22
N ASN A 43 10.22 11.69 -21.73
CA ASN A 43 10.32 13.09 -22.12
C ASN A 43 10.19 14.08 -20.94
N ILE A 44 9.84 13.59 -19.75
CA ILE A 44 9.74 14.41 -18.54
C ILE A 44 11.01 14.25 -17.70
N SER A 45 11.74 15.35 -17.51
CA SER A 45 12.85 15.39 -16.56
C SER A 45 12.34 15.25 -15.13
N HIS A 46 13.12 14.57 -14.28
CA HIS A 46 12.81 14.45 -12.85
C HIS A 46 12.60 15.81 -12.18
N GLU A 47 13.37 16.83 -12.57
CA GLU A 47 13.28 18.18 -11.97
C GLU A 47 12.05 18.98 -12.42
N GLN A 48 11.28 18.49 -13.39
CA GLN A 48 9.99 19.06 -13.76
C GLN A 48 8.85 18.61 -12.83
N VAL A 49 9.11 17.67 -11.91
CA VAL A 49 8.16 17.29 -10.87
C VAL A 49 8.22 18.34 -9.75
N ASP A 50 7.10 19.03 -9.52
CA ASP A 50 6.99 20.10 -8.54
C ASP A 50 6.88 19.58 -7.10
N ASP A 51 6.35 18.35 -6.92
CA ASP A 51 6.17 17.75 -5.59
C ASP A 51 5.96 16.22 -5.66
N LEU A 52 6.34 15.54 -4.58
CA LEU A 52 6.01 14.14 -4.33
C LEU A 52 5.15 14.02 -3.06
N ILE A 53 3.88 13.66 -3.23
CA ILE A 53 2.93 13.54 -2.13
C ILE A 53 2.66 12.07 -1.83
N VAL A 54 3.12 11.59 -0.67
CA VAL A 54 3.04 10.19 -0.29
C VAL A 54 2.01 9.99 0.81
N GLY A 55 0.97 9.21 0.53
CA GLY A 55 0.03 8.72 1.52
C GLY A 55 0.63 7.59 2.35
N ASN A 56 0.61 7.73 3.68
CA ASN A 56 1.01 6.67 4.61
C ASN A 56 0.19 6.77 5.90
N ALA A 57 -0.42 5.66 6.34
CA ALA A 57 -1.33 5.66 7.47
C ALA A 57 -0.62 5.59 8.82
N MET A 58 0.56 4.98 8.89
CA MET A 58 1.32 4.81 10.13
C MET A 58 2.79 5.27 9.96
N PRO A 59 3.05 6.60 9.87
CA PRO A 59 4.37 7.14 9.56
C PRO A 59 5.31 7.08 10.78
N GLU A 60 5.67 5.87 11.16
CA GLU A 60 6.48 5.52 12.32
C GLU A 60 7.60 4.56 11.92
N ALA A 61 8.68 4.54 12.72
CA ALA A 61 9.85 3.69 12.56
C ALA A 61 10.33 3.55 11.10
N GLU A 62 10.24 2.38 10.45
CA GLU A 62 10.74 2.15 9.09
C GLU A 62 10.09 3.05 8.03
N GLN A 63 8.86 3.51 8.25
CA GLN A 63 8.11 4.44 7.39
C GLN A 63 7.89 5.81 8.07
N GLY A 64 8.70 6.10 9.10
CA GLY A 64 8.67 7.35 9.84
C GLY A 64 9.44 8.50 9.18
N LEU A 65 9.71 9.53 9.99
CA LEU A 65 10.23 10.82 9.50
C LEU A 65 9.33 11.38 8.37
N ASN A 66 9.91 12.17 7.47
CA ASN A 66 9.27 12.50 6.20
C ASN A 66 9.74 11.51 5.12
N MET A 67 9.25 10.26 5.18
CA MET A 67 9.45 9.24 4.15
C MET A 67 9.14 9.76 2.74
N GLY A 68 8.17 10.65 2.55
CA GLY A 68 7.89 11.26 1.25
C GLY A 68 9.08 12.03 0.67
N ARG A 69 9.82 12.77 1.51
CA ARG A 69 11.08 13.40 1.08
C ARG A 69 12.19 12.38 0.83
N LEU A 70 12.29 11.33 1.63
CA LEU A 70 13.31 10.29 1.43
C LEU A 70 13.09 9.55 0.10
N ILE A 71 11.84 9.18 -0.20
CA ILE A 71 11.44 8.57 -1.47
C ILE A 71 11.79 9.50 -2.63
N SER A 72 11.50 10.81 -2.51
CA SER A 72 11.82 11.79 -3.56
C SER A 72 13.33 11.78 -3.89
N LEU A 73 14.19 11.82 -2.87
CA LEU A 73 15.64 11.75 -3.04
C LEU A 73 16.08 10.42 -3.69
N MET A 74 15.52 9.29 -3.24
CA MET A 74 15.85 7.96 -3.74
C MET A 74 15.38 7.71 -5.18
N ALA A 75 14.20 8.23 -5.55
CA ALA A 75 13.57 8.02 -6.84
C ALA A 75 14.15 8.95 -7.91
N PHE A 76 14.33 10.23 -7.59
CA PHE A 76 14.73 11.24 -8.57
C PHE A 76 16.24 11.51 -8.63
N ASN A 77 16.98 11.15 -7.57
CA ASN A 77 18.42 11.44 -7.44
C ASN A 77 18.75 12.94 -7.60
N THR A 78 17.89 13.81 -7.09
CA THR A 78 18.06 15.27 -7.06
C THR A 78 17.46 15.84 -5.77
N ASP A 79 18.02 16.94 -5.28
CA ASP A 79 17.52 17.64 -4.10
C ASP A 79 16.38 18.63 -4.42
N LYS A 80 16.11 18.88 -5.71
CA LYS A 80 15.19 19.93 -6.19
C LYS A 80 13.71 19.58 -6.07
N VAL A 81 13.35 18.30 -6.16
CA VAL A 81 11.95 17.86 -6.06
C VAL A 81 11.57 17.71 -4.59
N PRO A 82 10.67 18.51 -4.01
CA PRO A 82 10.28 18.33 -2.61
C PRO A 82 9.52 17.01 -2.40
N GLY A 83 9.19 16.71 -1.15
CA GLY A 83 8.33 15.58 -0.85
C GLY A 83 7.73 15.68 0.54
N MET A 84 6.52 15.14 0.70
CA MET A 84 5.79 15.16 1.96
C MET A 84 5.02 13.87 2.19
N ILE A 85 4.68 13.62 3.46
CA ILE A 85 3.69 12.62 3.84
C ILE A 85 2.34 13.28 4.09
N VAL A 86 1.26 12.66 3.64
CA VAL A 86 -0.10 12.92 4.09
C VAL A 86 -0.64 11.69 4.82
N ASN A 87 -1.29 11.92 5.96
CA ASN A 87 -1.96 10.88 6.72
C ASN A 87 -3.44 11.22 6.90
N ARG A 88 -4.29 10.45 6.24
CA ARG A 88 -5.75 10.36 6.43
C ARG A 88 -6.15 8.87 6.56
N TYR A 89 -5.38 8.11 7.33
CA TYR A 89 -5.51 6.67 7.52
C TYR A 89 -5.66 5.91 6.18
N CYS A 90 -6.66 5.03 6.05
CA CYS A 90 -6.88 4.20 4.85
C CYS A 90 -7.05 5.02 3.56
N SER A 91 -7.41 6.30 3.66
CA SER A 91 -7.62 7.17 2.50
C SER A 91 -6.37 7.96 2.08
N SER A 92 -5.24 7.84 2.79
CA SER A 92 -4.04 8.66 2.56
C SER A 92 -3.53 8.62 1.12
N GLY A 93 -3.58 7.47 0.46
CA GLY A 93 -3.15 7.32 -0.94
C GLY A 93 -4.06 8.03 -1.94
N LEU A 94 -5.36 8.17 -1.64
CA LEU A 94 -6.29 8.94 -2.46
C LEU A 94 -6.25 10.43 -2.11
N GLU A 95 -6.05 10.76 -0.83
CA GLU A 95 -5.90 12.13 -0.36
C GLU A 95 -4.69 12.81 -1.02
N SER A 96 -3.58 12.09 -1.23
CA SER A 96 -2.41 12.65 -1.93
C SER A 96 -2.76 13.10 -3.35
N ILE A 97 -3.57 12.33 -4.08
CA ILE A 97 -4.06 12.67 -5.43
C ILE A 97 -5.02 13.86 -5.37
N ALA A 98 -5.89 13.91 -4.36
CA ALA A 98 -6.80 15.05 -4.15
C ALA A 98 -6.02 16.35 -3.88
N ILE A 99 -4.96 16.30 -3.06
CA ILE A 99 -4.07 17.44 -2.80
C ILE A 99 -3.33 17.85 -4.08
N ALA A 100 -2.80 16.89 -4.85
CA ALA A 100 -2.12 17.16 -6.11
C ALA A 100 -3.05 17.89 -7.10
N SER A 101 -4.26 17.37 -7.28
CA SER A 101 -5.29 17.98 -8.10
C SER A 101 -5.64 19.39 -7.61
N ALA A 102 -5.82 19.59 -6.30
CA ALA A 102 -6.13 20.91 -5.73
C ALA A 102 -5.00 21.93 -5.99
N LYS A 103 -3.74 21.54 -5.81
CA LYS A 103 -2.56 22.38 -6.09
C LYS A 103 -2.49 22.79 -7.56
N ILE A 104 -2.73 21.86 -8.48
CA ILE A 104 -2.76 22.14 -9.93
C ILE A 104 -3.94 23.06 -10.29
N HIS A 105 -5.12 22.82 -9.72
CA HIS A 105 -6.28 23.67 -9.96
C HIS A 105 -6.05 25.12 -9.50
N ALA A 106 -5.36 25.28 -8.37
CA ALA A 106 -4.96 26.56 -7.80
C ALA A 106 -3.78 27.24 -8.54
N GLY A 107 -3.15 26.55 -9.49
CA GLY A 107 -1.98 27.05 -10.22
C GLY A 107 -0.70 27.15 -9.39
N MET A 108 -0.59 26.31 -8.36
CA MET A 108 0.59 26.21 -7.51
C MET A 108 1.63 25.22 -8.05
N ALA A 109 1.24 24.36 -8.99
CA ALA A 109 2.08 23.32 -9.58
C ALA A 109 1.54 22.94 -10.96
N GLU A 110 2.41 22.33 -11.76
CA GLU A 110 2.16 21.88 -13.13
C GLU A 110 2.29 20.34 -13.25
N CYS A 111 3.15 19.70 -12.46
CA CYS A 111 3.38 18.25 -12.45
C CYS A 111 3.67 17.75 -11.02
N ILE A 112 2.82 16.86 -10.50
CA ILE A 112 2.96 16.27 -9.16
C ILE A 112 2.87 14.75 -9.29
N ILE A 113 3.75 14.03 -8.60
CA ILE A 113 3.58 12.59 -8.38
C ILE A 113 2.88 12.39 -7.03
N ALA A 114 1.78 11.64 -7.05
CA ALA A 114 0.96 11.41 -5.86
C ALA A 114 0.59 9.94 -5.75
N GLY A 115 0.57 9.42 -4.54
CA GLY A 115 0.30 8.01 -4.32
C GLY A 115 0.37 7.64 -2.85
N GLY A 116 0.73 6.39 -2.56
CA GLY A 116 0.96 5.92 -1.20
C GLY A 116 1.84 4.69 -1.13
N ALA A 117 2.43 4.47 0.03
CA ALA A 117 3.25 3.31 0.34
C ALA A 117 3.03 2.90 1.80
N GLU A 118 2.94 1.61 2.05
CA GLU A 118 2.68 1.03 3.37
C GLU A 118 3.35 -0.35 3.47
N SER A 119 3.97 -0.64 4.61
CA SER A 119 4.47 -1.97 4.94
C SER A 119 3.92 -2.40 6.30
N MET A 120 2.89 -3.25 6.26
CA MET A 120 2.30 -3.84 7.47
C MET A 120 3.16 -4.98 8.04
N SER A 121 4.17 -5.43 7.31
CA SER A 121 5.22 -6.33 7.80
C SER A 121 6.17 -5.64 8.78
N LEU A 122 6.55 -4.39 8.48
CA LEU A 122 7.49 -3.63 9.29
C LEU A 122 6.76 -2.84 10.37
N ILE A 123 5.62 -2.23 10.04
CA ILE A 123 4.78 -1.46 10.97
C ILE A 123 3.39 -2.09 11.06
N PRO A 124 3.05 -2.77 12.17
CA PRO A 124 1.74 -3.39 12.29
C PRO A 124 0.63 -2.33 12.35
N MET A 125 -0.61 -2.79 12.11
CA MET A 125 -1.79 -1.93 12.27
C MET A 125 -1.85 -1.36 13.69
N GLY A 126 -1.84 -0.03 13.78
CA GLY A 126 -1.75 0.71 15.05
C GLY A 126 -0.40 1.36 15.32
N GLY A 127 0.60 1.14 14.45
CA GLY A 127 1.91 1.76 14.58
C GLY A 127 2.86 1.00 15.51
N TRP A 128 4.00 1.61 15.82
CA TRP A 128 5.03 1.05 16.68
C TRP A 128 4.58 1.00 18.14
N ARG A 129 3.87 2.04 18.61
CA ARG A 129 3.37 2.11 19.98
C ARG A 129 2.08 2.91 20.09
N ILE A 130 0.97 2.21 20.36
CA ILE A 130 -0.33 2.82 20.62
C ILE A 130 -0.39 3.32 22.08
N VAL A 131 -0.56 4.63 22.27
CA VAL A 131 -0.73 5.23 23.61
C VAL A 131 -1.91 6.21 23.60
N PRO A 132 -3.16 5.73 23.81
CA PRO A 132 -4.33 6.60 23.87
C PRO A 132 -4.22 7.58 25.04
N HIS A 133 -4.78 8.78 24.89
CA HIS A 133 -4.83 9.74 25.98
C HIS A 133 -5.80 9.23 27.06
N ALA A 134 -5.29 8.88 28.25
CA ALA A 134 -6.05 8.16 29.27
C ALA A 134 -7.41 8.82 29.62
N GLY A 135 -7.42 10.14 29.84
CA GLY A 135 -8.67 10.85 30.16
C GLY A 135 -9.70 10.85 29.02
N VAL A 136 -9.23 10.86 27.77
CA VAL A 136 -10.12 10.84 26.59
C VAL A 136 -10.60 9.43 26.35
N ALA A 137 -9.74 8.42 26.49
CA ALA A 137 -10.15 7.02 26.36
C ALA A 137 -11.19 6.61 27.40
N LEU A 138 -11.16 7.21 28.60
CA LEU A 138 -12.19 6.99 29.63
C LEU A 138 -13.51 7.69 29.30
N ALA A 139 -13.47 8.94 28.81
CA ALA A 139 -14.67 9.73 28.51
C ALA A 139 -15.31 9.38 27.16
N HIS A 140 -14.49 8.99 26.19
CA HIS A 140 -14.81 8.73 24.79
C HIS A 140 -14.10 7.46 24.29
N PRO A 141 -14.43 6.28 24.84
CA PRO A 141 -13.80 5.02 24.44
C PRO A 141 -14.04 4.68 22.95
N ASP A 142 -15.14 5.18 22.38
CA ASP A 142 -15.52 5.04 20.98
C ASP A 142 -14.57 5.76 20.00
N HIS A 143 -13.83 6.79 20.44
CA HIS A 143 -12.80 7.42 19.62
C HIS A 143 -11.62 6.48 19.29
N TYR A 144 -11.42 5.45 20.10
CA TYR A 144 -10.34 4.46 19.96
C TYR A 144 -10.87 3.09 19.52
N TRP A 145 -12.05 3.06 18.92
CA TRP A 145 -12.71 1.82 18.56
C TRP A 145 -11.95 1.10 17.42
N GLY A 146 -11.60 -0.17 17.64
CA GLY A 146 -10.90 -0.97 16.64
C GLY A 146 -11.75 -1.19 15.39
N MET A 147 -11.14 -1.08 14.21
CA MET A 147 -11.82 -1.17 12.91
C MET A 147 -12.67 -2.44 12.75
N GLY A 148 -12.20 -3.57 13.25
CA GLY A 148 -12.96 -4.82 13.22
C GLY A 148 -14.26 -4.75 14.03
N LEU A 149 -14.26 -4.07 15.17
CA LEU A 149 -15.47 -3.87 15.96
C LEU A 149 -16.41 -2.84 15.32
N THR A 150 -15.87 -1.82 14.64
CA THR A 150 -16.73 -0.92 13.83
C THR A 150 -17.38 -1.65 12.67
N ALA A 151 -16.70 -2.65 12.08
CA ALA A 151 -17.30 -3.51 11.05
C ALA A 151 -18.43 -4.38 11.62
N GLU A 152 -18.27 -4.94 12.82
CA GLU A 152 -19.35 -5.64 13.52
C GLU A 152 -20.54 -4.72 13.82
N ALA A 153 -20.27 -3.46 14.22
CA ALA A 153 -21.32 -2.48 14.46
C ALA A 153 -22.12 -2.17 13.19
N VAL A 154 -21.44 -1.96 12.06
CA VAL A 154 -22.08 -1.77 10.74
C VAL A 154 -22.88 -3.02 10.34
N ALA A 155 -22.30 -4.21 10.46
CA ALA A 155 -22.99 -5.45 10.12
C ALA A 155 -24.26 -5.64 10.94
N LYS A 156 -24.23 -5.30 12.24
CA LYS A 156 -25.39 -5.37 13.13
C LYS A 156 -26.45 -4.32 12.81
N GLU A 157 -26.03 -3.06 12.62
CA GLU A 157 -26.94 -1.94 12.37
C GLU A 157 -27.69 -2.12 11.05
N TYR A 158 -26.97 -2.46 9.98
CA TYR A 158 -27.51 -2.63 8.64
C TYR A 158 -27.93 -4.07 8.33
N LYS A 159 -27.83 -4.96 9.32
CA LYS A 159 -28.23 -6.38 9.24
C LYS A 159 -27.55 -7.13 8.07
N VAL A 160 -26.27 -6.88 7.87
CA VAL A 160 -25.46 -7.58 6.86
C VAL A 160 -25.15 -8.98 7.36
N SER A 161 -25.72 -9.99 6.72
CA SER A 161 -25.59 -11.38 7.16
C SER A 161 -24.16 -11.90 7.02
N ARG A 162 -23.82 -12.95 7.78
CA ARG A 162 -22.51 -13.61 7.66
C ARG A 162 -22.35 -14.21 6.26
N GLU A 163 -23.43 -14.76 5.72
CA GLU A 163 -23.49 -15.35 4.40
C GLU A 163 -23.19 -14.31 3.31
N ASP A 164 -23.74 -13.09 3.42
CA ASP A 164 -23.46 -12.00 2.48
C ASP A 164 -22.01 -11.52 2.56
N GLN A 165 -21.44 -11.42 3.77
CA GLN A 165 -20.04 -11.05 3.97
C GLN A 165 -19.09 -12.07 3.33
N ASP A 166 -19.34 -13.36 3.57
CA ASP A 166 -18.54 -14.44 3.01
C ASP A 166 -18.73 -14.52 1.48
N ALA A 167 -19.94 -14.33 0.97
CA ALA A 167 -20.21 -14.30 -0.46
C ALA A 167 -19.50 -13.13 -1.15
N PHE A 168 -19.44 -11.95 -0.52
CA PHE A 168 -18.69 -10.81 -1.03
C PHE A 168 -17.19 -11.13 -1.14
N SER A 169 -16.63 -11.74 -0.08
CA SER A 169 -15.21 -12.14 -0.08
C SER A 169 -14.89 -13.21 -1.12
N PHE A 170 -15.71 -14.26 -1.21
CA PHE A 170 -15.57 -15.30 -2.23
C PHE A 170 -15.54 -14.69 -3.64
N ASN A 171 -16.51 -13.83 -3.95
CA ASN A 171 -16.60 -13.16 -5.24
C ASN A 171 -15.41 -12.22 -5.50
N SER A 172 -14.86 -11.57 -4.46
CA SER A 172 -13.64 -10.77 -4.57
C SER A 172 -12.46 -11.63 -5.02
N HIS A 173 -12.24 -12.77 -4.36
CA HIS A 173 -11.20 -13.72 -4.74
C HIS A 173 -11.39 -14.24 -6.17
N GLN A 174 -12.59 -14.68 -6.54
CA GLN A 174 -12.85 -15.20 -7.90
C GLN A 174 -12.56 -14.16 -8.99
N LYS A 175 -12.96 -12.89 -8.78
CA LYS A 175 -12.66 -11.80 -9.70
C LYS A 175 -11.15 -11.54 -9.81
N ALA A 176 -10.44 -11.50 -8.69
CA ALA A 176 -9.00 -11.28 -8.67
C ALA A 176 -8.25 -12.40 -9.40
N PHE A 177 -8.60 -13.67 -9.17
CA PHE A 177 -8.01 -14.80 -9.90
C PHE A 177 -8.24 -14.74 -11.38
N LYS A 178 -9.47 -14.45 -11.78
CA LYS A 178 -9.80 -14.30 -13.19
C LYS A 178 -8.94 -13.22 -13.83
N ALA A 179 -8.82 -12.06 -13.18
CA ALA A 179 -7.99 -10.95 -13.65
C ALA A 179 -6.49 -11.32 -13.75
N ILE A 180 -5.94 -12.01 -12.75
CA ILE A 180 -4.56 -12.51 -12.77
C ILE A 180 -4.34 -13.50 -13.91
N LYS A 181 -5.23 -14.48 -14.07
CA LYS A 181 -5.15 -15.49 -15.15
C LYS A 181 -5.26 -14.87 -16.54
N GLU A 182 -6.06 -13.82 -16.66
CA GLU A 182 -6.24 -13.02 -17.89
C GLU A 182 -5.15 -11.95 -18.07
N ASN A 183 -4.15 -11.87 -17.19
CA ASN A 183 -3.06 -10.88 -17.18
C ASN A 183 -3.52 -9.41 -17.16
N LYS A 184 -4.71 -9.12 -16.59
CA LYS A 184 -5.28 -7.76 -16.57
C LYS A 184 -4.49 -6.76 -15.72
N PHE A 185 -3.70 -7.23 -14.76
CA PHE A 185 -2.88 -6.38 -13.91
C PHE A 185 -1.44 -6.20 -14.43
N LYS A 186 -1.10 -6.83 -15.55
CA LYS A 186 0.29 -6.84 -16.05
C LYS A 186 0.81 -5.44 -16.36
N ASP A 187 -0.06 -4.56 -16.87
CA ASP A 187 0.34 -3.23 -17.31
C ASP A 187 0.43 -2.21 -16.16
N GLU A 188 -0.20 -2.50 -15.01
CA GLU A 188 -0.16 -1.64 -13.82
C GLU A 188 0.85 -2.09 -12.76
N ILE A 189 1.27 -3.36 -12.75
CA ILE A 189 2.23 -3.90 -11.77
C ILE A 189 3.67 -3.72 -12.24
N VAL A 190 4.47 -3.04 -11.42
CA VAL A 190 5.93 -2.99 -11.52
C VAL A 190 6.53 -4.24 -10.88
N PRO A 191 7.29 -5.07 -11.61
CA PRO A 191 8.06 -6.16 -11.02
C PRO A 191 9.17 -5.61 -10.12
N VAL A 192 9.17 -5.99 -8.85
CA VAL A 192 10.17 -5.53 -7.87
C VAL A 192 11.15 -6.65 -7.56
N LYS A 193 12.45 -6.34 -7.65
CA LYS A 193 13.52 -7.26 -7.24
C LYS A 193 13.70 -7.19 -5.73
N VAL A 194 13.63 -8.35 -5.07
CA VAL A 194 13.83 -8.48 -3.62
C VAL A 194 15.08 -9.31 -3.36
N THR A 195 15.94 -8.81 -2.47
CA THR A 195 17.06 -9.57 -1.90
C THR A 195 16.73 -9.93 -0.46
N GLU A 196 16.55 -11.21 -0.19
CA GLU A 196 16.30 -11.72 1.16
C GLU A 196 17.59 -12.25 1.79
N THR A 197 17.87 -11.81 3.02
CA THR A 197 18.90 -12.41 3.88
C THR A 197 18.27 -13.45 4.79
N TYR A 198 18.85 -14.65 4.83
CA TYR A 198 18.43 -15.75 5.71
C TYR A 198 19.65 -16.43 6.35
N TYR A 199 19.42 -17.21 7.41
CA TYR A 199 20.46 -17.99 8.08
C TYR A 199 20.19 -19.48 7.86
N GLU A 200 21.12 -20.19 7.23
CA GLU A 200 21.05 -21.66 7.13
C GLU A 200 21.68 -22.30 8.36
N GLU A 201 21.04 -23.33 8.90
CA GLU A 201 21.61 -24.10 10.00
C GLU A 201 22.96 -24.70 9.60
N ASN A 202 23.97 -24.47 10.44
CA ASN A 202 25.27 -25.09 10.26
C ASN A 202 25.32 -26.36 11.11
N SER A 203 25.19 -27.52 10.47
CA SER A 203 25.21 -28.84 11.15
C SER A 203 26.59 -29.23 11.71
N SER A 204 27.61 -28.37 11.65
CA SER A 204 29.00 -28.71 11.92
C SER A 204 29.65 -28.00 13.12
N LEU A 205 28.90 -27.18 13.87
CA LEU A 205 29.42 -26.51 15.06
C LEU A 205 28.67 -26.96 16.32
N GLU A 206 29.16 -28.04 16.93
CA GLU A 206 28.76 -28.43 18.29
C GLU A 206 28.92 -27.24 19.24
N GLY A 207 27.80 -26.74 19.76
CA GLY A 207 27.78 -25.76 20.86
C GLY A 207 27.75 -24.28 20.47
N ARG A 208 27.61 -23.91 19.20
CA ARG A 208 27.31 -22.51 18.80
C ARG A 208 26.12 -22.47 17.84
N SER A 209 24.96 -22.07 18.36
CA SER A 209 23.76 -21.78 17.59
C SER A 209 23.95 -20.49 16.77
N GLY A 210 24.66 -20.59 15.66
CA GLY A 210 24.82 -19.52 14.68
C GLY A 210 24.74 -20.10 13.27
N GLY A 211 23.64 -19.84 12.57
CA GLY A 211 23.51 -20.21 11.16
C GLY A 211 24.46 -19.42 10.26
N VAL A 212 24.76 -19.94 9.08
CA VAL A 212 25.53 -19.23 8.05
C VAL A 212 24.60 -18.22 7.36
N LYS A 213 24.98 -16.94 7.39
CA LYS A 213 24.27 -15.88 6.67
C LYS A 213 24.36 -16.13 5.16
N LYS A 214 23.21 -16.23 4.49
CA LYS A 214 23.07 -16.32 3.04
C LYS A 214 22.09 -15.30 2.51
N THR A 215 22.14 -15.07 1.21
CA THR A 215 21.21 -14.21 0.48
C THR A 215 20.58 -14.95 -0.69
N ARG A 216 19.35 -14.59 -1.04
CA ARG A 216 18.69 -15.04 -2.27
C ARG A 216 17.96 -13.86 -2.91
N ASP A 217 18.00 -13.82 -4.23
CA ASP A 217 17.29 -12.83 -5.04
C ASP A 217 16.06 -13.47 -5.69
N PHE A 218 14.94 -12.75 -5.69
CA PHE A 218 13.73 -13.12 -6.43
C PHE A 218 12.98 -11.87 -6.88
N VAL A 219 11.99 -12.05 -7.75
CA VAL A 219 11.14 -10.96 -8.25
C VAL A 219 9.71 -11.19 -7.79
N VAL A 220 9.08 -10.14 -7.27
CA VAL A 220 7.66 -10.12 -6.93
C VAL A 220 6.93 -9.31 -8.00
N SER A 221 6.03 -9.96 -8.74
CA SER A 221 5.32 -9.37 -9.89
C SER A 221 3.85 -9.75 -10.00
N ALA A 222 3.29 -10.41 -8.98
CA ALA A 222 1.89 -10.78 -8.90
C ALA A 222 1.38 -10.65 -7.47
N ASP A 223 0.12 -10.26 -7.30
CA ASP A 223 -0.51 -10.11 -6.00
C ASP A 223 -0.59 -11.47 -5.27
N GLU A 224 -0.15 -11.52 -4.02
CA GLU A 224 -0.04 -12.76 -3.24
C GLU A 224 -1.31 -13.11 -2.44
N GLY A 225 -2.19 -12.11 -2.31
CA GLY A 225 -3.37 -12.20 -1.44
C GLY A 225 -4.51 -13.07 -1.97
N PRO A 226 -4.84 -13.07 -3.27
CA PRO A 226 -5.89 -13.93 -3.80
C PRO A 226 -5.65 -15.42 -3.46
N ARG A 227 -6.69 -16.15 -3.02
CA ARG A 227 -6.69 -17.60 -2.72
C ARG A 227 -7.69 -18.44 -3.53
N ALA A 228 -7.21 -19.31 -4.43
CA ALA A 228 -8.04 -19.97 -5.44
C ALA A 228 -8.92 -21.07 -4.83
N ASP A 229 -8.48 -21.56 -3.68
CA ASP A 229 -9.12 -22.53 -2.82
C ASP A 229 -10.18 -21.91 -1.88
N THR A 230 -10.46 -20.61 -1.99
CA THR A 230 -11.54 -19.98 -1.22
C THR A 230 -12.89 -20.55 -1.65
N THR A 231 -13.62 -21.16 -0.72
CA THR A 231 -15.00 -21.63 -0.93
C THR A 231 -15.92 -21.11 0.17
N MET A 232 -17.24 -21.11 -0.07
CA MET A 232 -18.22 -20.71 0.94
C MET A 232 -18.14 -21.62 2.18
N GLU A 233 -17.89 -22.92 2.01
CA GLU A 233 -17.73 -23.87 3.10
C GLU A 233 -16.46 -23.62 3.91
N ALA A 234 -15.37 -23.19 3.26
CA ALA A 234 -14.14 -22.81 3.94
C ALA A 234 -14.31 -21.52 4.74
N LEU A 235 -14.97 -20.51 4.16
CA LEU A 235 -15.25 -19.24 4.82
C LEU A 235 -16.19 -19.41 6.02
N ALA A 236 -17.25 -20.21 5.88
CA ALA A 236 -18.22 -20.47 6.96
C ALA A 236 -17.59 -21.12 8.21
N LYS A 237 -16.49 -21.87 8.05
CA LYS A 237 -15.75 -22.50 9.16
C LYS A 237 -14.87 -21.51 9.94
N LEU A 238 -14.63 -20.31 9.42
CA LEU A 238 -13.78 -19.33 10.08
C LEU A 238 -14.48 -18.73 11.30
N LYS A 239 -13.73 -18.65 12.39
CA LYS A 239 -14.18 -18.04 13.64
C LYS A 239 -14.15 -16.51 13.52
N PRO A 240 -15.12 -15.79 14.11
CA PRO A 240 -15.05 -14.35 14.29
C PRO A 240 -13.75 -13.93 14.99
N VAL A 241 -13.21 -12.77 14.61
CA VAL A 241 -11.92 -12.27 15.13
C VAL A 241 -12.10 -11.23 16.22
N PHE A 242 -13.13 -10.38 16.10
CA PHE A 242 -13.25 -9.17 16.91
C PHE A 242 -14.32 -9.25 18.01
N ASP A 243 -15.41 -9.96 17.76
CA ASP A 243 -16.47 -10.26 18.74
C ASP A 243 -16.74 -11.77 18.75
N ALA A 244 -16.82 -12.38 19.93
CA ALA A 244 -17.12 -13.80 20.08
C ALA A 244 -18.50 -14.20 19.50
N LYS A 245 -19.43 -13.25 19.39
CA LYS A 245 -20.74 -13.40 18.73
C LYS A 245 -20.82 -12.69 17.39
N GLY A 246 -19.67 -12.24 16.89
CA GLY A 246 -19.54 -11.47 15.68
C GLY A 246 -19.69 -12.30 14.40
N SER A 247 -19.60 -11.60 13.28
CA SER A 247 -19.67 -12.13 11.93
C SER A 247 -18.40 -11.86 11.12
N VAL A 248 -17.57 -10.91 11.56
CA VAL A 248 -16.35 -10.50 10.89
C VAL A 248 -15.22 -11.48 11.21
N THR A 249 -14.68 -12.08 10.16
CA THR A 249 -13.62 -13.09 10.21
C THR A 249 -12.41 -12.63 9.39
N ALA A 250 -11.29 -13.34 9.55
CA ALA A 250 -10.12 -13.13 8.69
C ALA A 250 -10.40 -13.42 7.19
N GLY A 251 -11.44 -14.20 6.88
CA GLY A 251 -11.77 -14.56 5.50
C GLY A 251 -12.68 -13.55 4.81
N ASN A 252 -13.41 -12.71 5.56
CA ASN A 252 -14.27 -11.66 5.02
C ASN A 252 -13.78 -10.24 5.36
N SER A 253 -12.52 -10.13 5.81
CA SER A 253 -11.80 -8.88 6.04
C SER A 253 -10.68 -8.70 5.02
N SER A 254 -10.22 -7.46 4.82
CA SER A 254 -9.01 -7.19 4.03
C SER A 254 -7.79 -7.85 4.67
N GLN A 255 -6.86 -8.31 3.83
CA GLN A 255 -5.58 -8.83 4.31
C GLN A 255 -4.67 -7.68 4.75
N THR A 256 -3.80 -7.95 5.72
CA THR A 256 -2.66 -7.09 6.02
C THR A 256 -1.62 -7.25 4.92
N SER A 257 -1.14 -6.15 4.36
CA SER A 257 -0.37 -6.16 3.12
C SER A 257 0.75 -5.14 3.09
N ASP A 258 1.71 -5.37 2.20
CA ASP A 258 2.79 -4.45 1.87
C ASP A 258 2.65 -4.04 0.40
N GLY A 259 2.84 -2.75 0.11
CA GLY A 259 2.79 -2.27 -1.27
C GLY A 259 2.94 -0.76 -1.43
N ALA A 260 3.10 -0.34 -2.68
CA ALA A 260 3.19 1.05 -3.08
C ALA A 260 2.45 1.30 -4.41
N ALA A 261 1.87 2.48 -4.59
CA ALA A 261 1.19 2.88 -5.83
C ALA A 261 1.29 4.39 -6.03
N PHE A 262 1.57 4.82 -7.25
CA PHE A 262 1.75 6.24 -7.60
C PHE A 262 1.17 6.56 -8.97
N VAL A 263 0.67 7.78 -9.11
CA VAL A 263 0.21 8.38 -10.37
C VAL A 263 0.92 9.71 -10.61
N MET A 264 1.08 10.07 -11.88
CA MET A 264 1.51 11.40 -12.30
C MET A 264 0.29 12.25 -12.62
N VAL A 265 0.09 13.31 -11.84
CA VAL A 265 -0.98 14.30 -12.03
C VAL A 265 -0.38 15.57 -12.62
N VAL A 266 -0.92 16.04 -13.74
CA VAL A 266 -0.38 17.20 -14.47
C VAL A 266 -1.46 18.20 -14.79
N SER A 267 -1.08 19.46 -15.00
CA SER A 267 -1.98 20.48 -15.53
C SER A 267 -2.28 20.25 -17.02
N GLU A 268 -3.38 20.82 -17.50
CA GLU A 268 -3.69 20.84 -18.94
C GLU A 268 -2.56 21.45 -19.79
N LYS A 269 -1.89 22.47 -19.25
CA LYS A 269 -0.79 23.17 -19.92
C LYS A 269 0.42 22.25 -20.03
N PHE A 270 0.88 21.68 -18.92
CA PHE A 270 2.02 20.78 -18.87
C PHE A 270 1.82 19.55 -19.76
N MET A 271 0.61 18.97 -19.74
CA MET A 271 0.23 17.85 -20.59
C MET A 271 0.40 18.18 -22.08
N LYS A 272 -0.10 19.34 -22.52
CA LYS A 272 -0.02 19.77 -23.93
C LYS A 272 1.42 20.13 -24.33
N GLU A 273 2.14 20.86 -23.50
CA GLU A 273 3.53 21.27 -23.76
C GLU A 273 4.46 20.05 -23.91
N ASN A 274 4.19 18.98 -23.17
CA ASN A 274 4.98 17.75 -23.20
C ASN A 274 4.35 16.64 -24.06
N ASN A 275 3.28 16.91 -24.82
CA ASN A 275 2.59 15.93 -25.67
C ASN A 275 2.20 14.62 -24.94
N LEU A 276 1.73 14.74 -23.70
CA LEU A 276 1.28 13.60 -22.90
C LEU A 276 -0.17 13.25 -23.22
N THR A 277 -0.52 11.96 -23.16
CA THR A 277 -1.90 11.48 -23.34
C THR A 277 -2.52 11.22 -21.97
N PRO A 278 -3.69 11.80 -21.64
CA PRO A 278 -4.35 11.55 -20.37
C PRO A 278 -4.98 10.15 -20.35
N ILE A 279 -4.95 9.49 -19.20
CA ILE A 279 -5.66 8.24 -18.91
C ILE A 279 -6.89 8.45 -18.01
N ALA A 280 -6.98 9.61 -17.34
CA ALA A 280 -8.14 10.08 -16.58
C ALA A 280 -8.17 11.60 -16.46
#